data_AF-A0A2E7SEF2-F1
#
_entry.id   AF-A0A2E7SEF2-F1
#
_cell.length_a   1.000
_cell.length_b   1.000
_cell.length_c   1.000
_cell.angle_alpha   90.00
_cell.angle_beta   90.00
_cell.angle_gamma   90.00
#
_symmetry.space_group_name_H-M   'P 1'
#
loop_
_entity.id
_entity.type
_entity.pdbx_description
1 polymer ?
#
loop_
_entity_poly.entity_id
_entity_poly.type
_entity_poly.pdbx_seq_one_letter_code
_entity_poly.pdbx_strand_id
1 'polypeptide(L)'
;MKSIFTFLTIGTLAFWLTACSDAHDHGHAHGGHDDHDESHEGEISLTAAAIENHGITVRQAEQRELRETFSAPARLAYNEDALAHVGTLVSGRVSRLAKGVGDPVAAADLLFVIDSAELGSAQNDHLAKLAELTAAATAFQIAEQYFQSGKELSAAEAVSRAD
;
A
#
# COMPACT_ATOMS: atom_id res chain seq x y z
N MET A 1 -25.26 13.37 0.50
CA MET A 1 -26.09 12.19 0.85
C MET A 1 -25.98 12.03 2.37
N LYS A 2 -26.81 12.78 3.11
CA LYS A 2 -28.03 12.33 3.82
C LYS A 2 -27.75 11.37 5.00
N SER A 3 -27.85 11.98 6.18
CA SER A 3 -27.90 11.51 7.55
C SER A 3 -29.01 10.50 7.87
N ILE A 4 -28.81 9.65 8.90
CA ILE A 4 -29.80 8.98 9.78
C ILE A 4 -28.96 8.50 11.01
N PHE A 5 -29.03 8.97 12.26
CA PHE A 5 -30.09 9.23 13.25
C PHE A 5 -30.81 7.97 13.76
N THR A 6 -30.43 7.46 14.96
CA THR A 6 -31.38 6.84 15.90
C THR A 6 -30.86 6.83 17.34
N PHE A 7 -31.43 7.71 18.17
CA PHE A 7 -31.56 7.62 19.63
C PHE A 7 -32.69 6.60 19.93
N LEU A 8 -32.50 5.68 20.88
CA LEU A 8 -33.62 4.91 21.46
C LEU A 8 -33.32 4.50 22.91
N THR A 9 -33.78 5.35 23.83
CA THR A 9 -34.50 5.01 25.08
C THR A 9 -34.10 3.74 25.86
N ILE A 10 -33.43 3.95 26.99
CA ILE A 10 -33.61 3.14 28.22
C ILE A 10 -34.00 4.20 29.27
N GLY A 11 -35.26 4.33 29.66
CA GLY A 11 -36.06 3.26 30.25
C GLY A 11 -35.87 3.32 31.76
N THR A 12 -36.45 4.37 32.36
CA THR A 12 -36.58 4.59 33.80
C THR A 12 -37.06 3.35 34.53
N LEU A 13 -36.32 2.91 35.55
CA LEU A 13 -36.83 2.04 36.61
C LEU A 13 -36.59 2.73 37.95
N ALA A 14 -37.58 3.51 38.37
CA ALA A 14 -37.79 3.85 39.76
C ALA A 14 -38.31 2.59 40.47
N PHE A 15 -37.64 2.12 41.52
CA PHE A 15 -38.33 1.42 42.58
C PHE A 15 -37.58 1.55 43.90
N TRP A 16 -38.33 2.06 44.86
CA TRP A 16 -37.99 2.32 46.26
C TRP A 16 -37.55 1.07 47.02
N LEU A 17 -36.65 1.27 47.98
CA LEU A 17 -36.58 0.46 49.21
C LEU A 17 -36.26 1.38 50.39
N THR A 18 -37.34 1.84 51.03
CA THR A 18 -37.35 2.35 52.40
C THR A 18 -37.76 1.19 53.31
N ALA A 19 -36.93 0.84 54.29
CA ALA A 19 -37.25 -0.12 55.34
C ALA A 19 -36.97 0.51 56.71
N CYS A 20 -37.98 0.39 57.59
CA CYS A 20 -38.04 0.85 59.00
C CYS A 20 -37.04 0.06 59.88
N SER A 21 -36.70 0.36 61.15
CA SER A 21 -37.30 1.08 62.28
C SER A 21 -36.25 1.14 63.40
N ASP A 22 -36.28 2.12 64.31
CA ASP A 22 -36.34 1.83 65.76
C ASP A 22 -36.74 3.10 66.54
N ALA A 23 -37.53 2.89 67.58
CA ALA A 23 -38.14 3.90 68.41
C ALA A 23 -37.24 4.24 69.60
N HIS A 24 -36.94 5.52 69.83
CA HIS A 24 -36.46 6.00 71.13
C HIS A 24 -37.12 7.33 71.50
N ASP A 25 -37.87 7.25 72.60
CA ASP A 25 -38.55 8.31 73.32
C ASP A 25 -37.54 9.14 74.11
N HIS A 26 -37.41 10.43 73.76
CA HIS A 26 -36.73 11.43 74.59
C HIS A 26 -37.43 12.77 74.46
N GLY A 27 -38.24 13.09 75.47
CA GLY A 27 -38.76 14.44 75.66
C GLY A 27 -37.65 15.39 76.14
N HIS A 28 -37.50 16.53 75.46
CA HIS A 28 -36.98 17.77 76.03
C HIS A 28 -37.50 18.97 75.24
N ALA A 29 -37.55 20.09 75.94
CA ALA A 29 -38.37 21.24 75.68
C ALA A 29 -37.74 22.25 74.69
N HIS A 30 -38.62 23.08 74.11
CA HIS A 30 -38.41 24.43 73.56
C HIS A 30 -37.23 24.70 72.61
N GLY A 31 -37.57 25.20 71.41
CA GLY A 31 -36.66 26.01 70.63
C GLY A 31 -37.20 26.24 69.22
N GLY A 32 -37.48 27.50 68.87
CA GLY A 32 -37.88 27.87 67.53
C GLY A 32 -36.84 27.42 66.51
N HIS A 33 -37.31 26.81 65.43
CA HIS A 33 -36.49 26.48 64.26
C HIS A 33 -36.22 27.81 63.54
N ASP A 34 -35.16 28.49 63.96
CA ASP A 34 -34.46 29.41 63.08
C ASP A 34 -33.64 28.52 62.16
N ASP A 35 -34.01 28.47 60.88
CA ASP A 35 -33.24 27.85 59.81
C ASP A 35 -31.89 28.60 59.73
N HIS A 36 -30.94 28.21 60.57
CA HIS A 36 -29.55 28.62 60.45
C HIS A 36 -28.97 27.92 59.22
N ASP A 37 -29.04 28.65 58.12
CA ASP A 37 -28.30 28.45 56.88
C ASP A 37 -26.80 28.50 57.22
N GLU A 38 -26.24 27.37 57.68
CA GLU A 38 -24.81 27.24 57.89
C GLU A 38 -24.14 27.22 56.53
N SER A 39 -23.66 28.39 56.11
CA SER A 39 -22.83 28.57 54.92
C SER A 39 -21.72 27.52 54.92
N HIS A 40 -21.74 26.64 53.92
CA HIS A 40 -20.71 25.62 53.79
C HIS A 40 -19.37 26.29 53.52
N GLU A 41 -18.31 25.78 54.16
CA GLU A 41 -16.95 26.31 53.99
C GLU A 41 -16.55 26.24 52.50
N GLY A 42 -16.49 27.42 51.85
CA GLY A 42 -16.23 27.55 50.41
C GLY A 42 -17.37 28.18 49.59
N GLU A 43 -18.52 28.48 50.20
CA GLU A 43 -19.62 29.19 49.54
C GLU A 43 -19.42 30.70 49.52
N ILE A 44 -19.52 31.31 48.34
CA ILE A 44 -19.41 32.76 48.15
C ILE A 44 -20.71 33.26 47.52
N SER A 45 -21.48 34.03 48.28
CA SER A 45 -22.71 34.67 47.82
C SER A 45 -22.44 36.01 47.15
N LEU A 46 -22.94 36.21 45.93
CA LEU A 46 -22.83 37.46 45.17
C LEU A 46 -24.21 38.11 44.99
N THR A 47 -24.25 39.45 45.00
CA THR A 47 -25.49 40.19 44.77
C THR A 47 -25.85 40.22 43.28
N ALA A 48 -27.15 40.31 42.97
CA ALA A 48 -27.63 40.35 41.58
C ALA A 48 -27.01 41.52 40.77
N ALA A 49 -26.82 42.69 41.41
CA ALA A 49 -26.14 43.83 40.79
C ALA A 49 -24.67 43.54 40.49
N ALA A 50 -23.97 42.75 41.31
CA ALA A 50 -22.61 42.33 41.05
C ALA A 50 -22.53 41.31 39.90
N ILE A 51 -23.47 40.37 39.82
CA ILE A 51 -23.58 39.40 38.71
C ILE A 51 -23.79 40.13 37.38
N GLU A 52 -24.70 41.10 37.34
CA GLU A 52 -25.02 41.89 36.14
C GLU A 52 -23.88 42.82 35.73
N ASN A 53 -23.29 43.56 36.67
CA ASN A 53 -22.21 44.51 36.38
C ASN A 53 -20.91 43.83 35.91
N HIS A 54 -20.71 42.56 36.29
CA HIS A 54 -19.54 41.77 35.90
C HIS A 54 -19.82 40.73 34.80
N GLY A 55 -21.04 40.67 34.27
CA GLY A 55 -21.39 39.82 33.12
C GLY A 55 -21.21 38.31 33.36
N ILE A 56 -21.48 37.86 34.59
CA ILE A 56 -21.28 36.45 34.95
C ILE A 56 -22.34 35.60 34.25
N THR A 57 -21.89 34.67 33.40
CA THR A 57 -22.76 33.73 32.68
C THR A 57 -22.48 32.30 33.13
N VAL A 58 -23.54 31.58 33.46
CA VAL A 58 -23.47 30.18 33.86
C VAL A 58 -23.98 29.32 32.71
N ARG A 59 -23.22 28.27 32.38
CA ARG A 59 -23.59 27.26 31.38
C ARG A 59 -23.53 25.89 32.04
N GLN A 60 -24.48 25.02 31.69
CA GLN A 60 -24.47 23.65 32.18
C GLN A 60 -23.22 22.91 31.66
N ALA A 61 -22.55 22.19 32.55
CA ALA A 61 -21.45 21.32 32.14
C ALA A 61 -22.00 20.17 31.30
N GLU A 62 -21.47 20.01 30.09
CA GLU A 62 -21.81 18.93 29.17
C GLU A 62 -20.62 18.01 28.98
N GLN A 63 -20.86 16.70 29.00
CA GLN A 63 -19.85 15.73 28.61
C GLN A 63 -19.73 15.70 27.09
N ARG A 64 -18.53 15.91 26.56
CA ARG A 64 -18.26 15.84 25.11
C ARG A 64 -16.93 15.14 24.86
N GLU A 65 -16.88 14.36 23.78
CA GLU A 65 -15.64 13.80 23.26
C GLU A 65 -14.78 14.94 22.66
N LEU A 66 -13.64 15.22 23.29
CA LEU A 66 -12.63 16.13 22.78
C LEU A 66 -11.63 15.33 21.95
N ARG A 67 -11.54 15.65 20.66
CA ARG A 67 -10.53 15.09 19.78
C ARG A 67 -9.41 16.10 19.62
N GLU A 68 -8.22 15.76 20.09
CA GLU A 68 -7.03 16.55 19.81
C GLU A 68 -6.68 16.46 18.33
N THR A 69 -6.52 17.61 17.69
CA THR A 69 -6.06 17.72 16.31
C THR A 69 -4.71 18.39 16.28
N PHE A 70 -3.79 17.87 15.48
CA PHE A 70 -2.51 18.51 15.21
C PHE A 70 -2.32 18.67 13.71
N SER A 71 -1.53 19.68 13.33
CA SER A 71 -1.13 19.90 11.95
C SER A 71 0.32 19.43 11.78
N ALA A 72 0.58 18.67 10.72
CA ALA A 72 1.92 18.22 10.38
C ALA A 72 2.22 18.51 8.90
N PRO A 73 3.42 19.02 8.57
CA PRO A 73 3.83 19.17 7.19
C PRO A 73 4.01 17.80 6.53
N ALA A 74 3.62 17.68 5.28
CA ALA A 74 3.81 16.48 4.47
C ALA A 74 4.59 16.80 3.19
N ARG A 75 5.19 15.77 2.59
CA ARG A 75 5.82 15.86 1.27
C ARG A 75 5.11 14.91 0.31
N LEU A 76 4.89 15.39 -0.92
CA LEU A 76 4.45 14.53 -2.00
C LEU A 76 5.67 13.79 -2.56
N ALA A 77 5.59 12.47 -2.57
CA ALA A 77 6.60 11.59 -3.15
C ALA A 77 5.97 10.77 -4.28
N TYR A 78 6.81 10.17 -5.12
CA TYR A 78 6.35 9.23 -6.13
C TYR A 78 5.84 7.95 -5.46
N ASN A 79 4.89 7.27 -6.12
CA ASN A 79 4.49 5.94 -5.70
C ASN A 79 5.62 4.96 -6.01
N GLU A 80 6.26 4.43 -4.97
CA GLU A 80 7.38 3.49 -5.09
C GLU A 80 6.96 2.17 -5.76
N ASP A 81 5.70 1.76 -5.61
CA ASP A 81 5.15 0.56 -6.28
C ASP A 81 4.98 0.76 -7.81
N ALA A 82 4.92 2.01 -8.26
CA ALA A 82 4.79 2.38 -9.68
C ALA A 82 6.11 2.89 -10.28
N LEU A 83 7.23 2.76 -9.57
CA LEU A 83 8.54 3.17 -10.02
C LEU A 83 9.31 1.98 -10.59
N ALA A 84 9.80 2.11 -11.83
CA ALA A 84 10.61 1.08 -12.49
C ALA A 84 11.95 1.66 -12.95
N HIS A 85 13.05 1.03 -12.52
CA HIS A 85 14.39 1.32 -13.03
C HIS A 85 14.70 0.42 -14.23
N VAL A 86 14.71 1.01 -15.42
CA VAL A 86 14.99 0.29 -16.66
C VAL A 86 16.46 0.40 -17.02
N GLY A 87 17.16 -0.74 -17.05
CA GLY A 87 18.55 -0.86 -17.47
C GLY A 87 18.70 -1.84 -18.63
N THR A 88 19.91 -1.97 -19.16
CA THR A 88 20.19 -2.86 -20.29
C THR A 88 20.83 -4.16 -19.84
N LEU A 89 20.49 -5.26 -20.51
CA LEU A 89 21.07 -6.57 -20.24
C LEU A 89 22.49 -6.73 -20.81
N VAL A 90 22.82 -5.92 -21.82
CA VAL A 90 24.11 -5.94 -22.51
C VAL A 90 24.81 -4.60 -22.36
N SER A 91 26.14 -4.66 -22.39
CA SER A 91 26.99 -3.49 -22.46
C SER A 91 26.97 -2.89 -23.87
N GLY A 92 27.04 -1.56 -23.98
CA GLY A 92 27.03 -0.89 -25.28
C GLY A 92 27.02 0.63 -25.18
N ARG A 93 27.05 1.27 -26.34
CA ARG A 93 27.00 2.74 -26.47
C ARG A 93 25.58 3.17 -26.85
N VAL A 94 25.06 4.20 -26.19
CA VAL A 94 23.78 4.81 -26.57
C VAL A 94 23.95 5.51 -27.92
N SER A 95 23.21 5.04 -28.93
CA SER A 95 23.24 5.60 -30.29
C SER A 95 22.14 6.63 -30.52
N ARG A 96 21.01 6.51 -29.83
CA ARG A 96 19.91 7.47 -29.85
C ARG A 96 19.20 7.54 -28.51
N LEU A 97 18.92 8.75 -28.05
CA LEU A 97 18.04 9.01 -26.92
C LEU A 97 16.68 9.50 -27.46
N ALA A 98 15.60 8.78 -27.16
CA ALA A 98 14.26 9.11 -27.63
C ALA A 98 13.45 9.89 -26.57
N LYS A 99 13.71 9.63 -25.28
CA LYS A 99 13.04 10.29 -24.16
C LYS A 99 14.06 10.78 -23.13
N GLY A 100 13.90 12.03 -22.70
CA GLY A 100 14.73 12.68 -21.70
C GLY A 100 14.13 12.63 -20.29
N VAL A 101 14.85 13.19 -19.33
CA VAL A 101 14.36 13.37 -17.96
C VAL A 101 13.21 14.36 -17.96
N GLY A 102 12.08 13.97 -17.38
CA GLY A 102 10.87 14.80 -17.26
C GLY A 102 9.86 14.62 -18.39
N ASP A 103 10.21 13.89 -19.46
CA ASP A 103 9.25 13.58 -20.52
C ASP A 103 8.22 12.55 -20.04
N PRO A 104 6.93 12.72 -20.39
CA PRO A 104 5.94 11.68 -20.15
C PRO A 104 6.23 10.47 -21.05
N VAL A 105 6.08 9.28 -20.45
CA VAL A 105 6.30 7.98 -21.09
C VAL A 105 5.15 7.05 -20.73
N ALA A 106 4.76 6.20 -21.69
CA ALA A 106 3.84 5.09 -21.49
C ALA A 106 4.59 3.76 -21.46
N ALA A 107 3.89 2.69 -21.06
CA ALA A 107 4.44 1.35 -21.15
C ALA A 107 4.77 1.00 -22.61
N ALA A 108 5.92 0.35 -22.81
CA ALA A 108 6.47 -0.03 -24.12
C ALA A 108 6.92 1.14 -25.04
N ASP A 109 7.03 2.36 -24.52
CA ASP A 109 7.64 3.46 -25.27
C ASP A 109 9.14 3.26 -25.49
N LEU A 110 9.64 3.69 -26.64
CA LEU A 110 11.06 3.72 -26.94
C LEU A 110 11.76 4.78 -26.09
N LEU A 111 12.63 4.36 -25.17
CA LEU A 111 13.41 5.26 -24.31
C LEU A 111 14.74 5.67 -24.96
N PHE A 112 15.52 4.68 -25.39
CA PHE A 112 16.80 4.88 -26.07
C PHE A 112 17.16 3.63 -26.90
N VAL A 113 18.13 3.79 -27.79
CA VAL A 113 18.72 2.73 -28.62
C VAL A 113 20.19 2.58 -28.23
N ILE A 114 20.65 1.34 -28.10
CA ILE A 114 22.04 1.01 -27.77
C ILE A 114 22.63 0.10 -28.84
N ASP A 115 23.87 0.42 -29.21
CA ASP A 115 24.70 -0.41 -30.05
C ASP A 115 25.65 -1.21 -29.16
N SER A 116 25.49 -2.54 -29.13
CA SER A 116 26.33 -3.45 -28.35
C SER A 116 27.34 -4.17 -29.24
N ALA A 117 28.63 -3.90 -29.01
CA ALA A 117 29.71 -4.58 -29.71
C ALA A 117 29.80 -6.06 -29.33
N GLU A 118 29.59 -6.36 -28.04
CA GLU A 118 29.59 -7.72 -27.48
C GLU A 118 28.52 -8.60 -28.14
N LEU A 119 27.29 -8.10 -28.21
CA LEU A 119 26.18 -8.81 -28.86
C LEU A 119 26.46 -9.00 -30.37
N GLY A 120 27.03 -7.99 -31.02
CA GLY A 120 27.42 -8.07 -32.42
C GLY A 120 28.46 -9.15 -32.69
N SER A 121 29.51 -9.25 -31.86
CA SER A 121 30.50 -10.33 -31.97
C SER A 121 29.87 -11.70 -31.74
N ALA A 122 29.03 -11.85 -30.71
CA ALA A 122 28.38 -13.14 -30.42
C ALA A 122 27.47 -13.61 -31.56
N GLN A 123 26.73 -12.68 -32.19
CA GLN A 123 25.90 -13.01 -33.36
C GLN A 123 26.74 -13.42 -34.56
N ASN A 124 27.85 -12.72 -34.82
CA ASN A 124 28.75 -13.05 -35.92
C ASN A 124 29.38 -14.44 -35.72
N ASP A 125 29.84 -14.75 -34.50
CA ASP A 125 30.41 -16.05 -34.17
C ASP A 125 29.39 -17.18 -34.34
N HIS A 126 28.14 -16.95 -33.89
CA HIS A 126 27.05 -17.90 -34.08
C HIS A 126 26.77 -18.16 -35.56
N LEU A 127 26.70 -17.11 -36.39
CA LEU A 127 26.49 -17.24 -37.84
C LEU A 127 27.65 -17.96 -38.53
N ALA A 128 28.90 -17.67 -38.13
CA ALA A 128 30.07 -18.36 -38.64
C ALA A 128 30.03 -19.86 -38.34
N LYS A 129 29.64 -20.25 -37.12
CA LYS A 129 29.51 -21.65 -36.72
C LYS A 129 28.36 -22.37 -37.42
N LEU A 130 27.23 -21.68 -37.66
CA LEU A 130 26.15 -22.24 -38.46
C LEU A 130 26.57 -22.49 -39.91
N ALA A 131 27.34 -21.57 -40.51
CA ALA A 131 27.88 -21.75 -41.86
C ALA A 131 28.84 -22.95 -41.94
N GLU A 132 29.74 -23.08 -40.94
CA GLU A 132 30.65 -24.22 -40.82
C GLU A 132 29.90 -25.54 -40.68
N LEU A 133 28.86 -25.59 -39.83
CA LEU A 133 28.01 -26.77 -39.66
C LEU A 133 27.29 -27.14 -40.97
N THR A 134 26.78 -26.15 -41.70
CA THR A 134 26.08 -26.38 -42.97
C THR A 134 27.04 -26.92 -44.04
N ALA A 135 28.26 -26.38 -44.11
CA ALA A 135 29.30 -26.87 -45.01
C ALA A 135 29.72 -28.30 -44.66
N ALA A 136 29.93 -28.59 -43.38
CA ALA A 136 30.27 -29.93 -42.89
C ALA A 136 29.15 -30.94 -43.15
N ALA A 137 27.88 -30.56 -42.93
CA ALA A 137 26.73 -31.41 -43.22
C ALA A 137 26.62 -31.73 -44.72
N THR A 138 26.86 -30.73 -45.58
CA THR A 138 26.85 -30.94 -47.04
C THR A 138 28.01 -31.86 -47.46
N ALA A 139 29.21 -31.64 -46.93
CA ALA A 139 30.36 -32.51 -47.20
C ALA A 139 30.11 -33.95 -46.72
N PHE A 140 29.46 -34.11 -45.56
CA PHE A 140 29.06 -35.41 -45.04
C PHE A 140 28.05 -36.12 -45.95
N GLN A 141 27.00 -35.42 -46.41
CA GLN A 141 26.02 -35.98 -47.35
C GLN A 141 26.65 -36.45 -48.66
N ILE A 142 27.56 -35.65 -49.21
CA ILE A 142 28.31 -36.01 -50.42
C ILE A 142 29.16 -37.26 -50.18
N ALA A 143 29.89 -37.31 -49.07
CA ALA A 143 30.73 -38.47 -48.72
C ALA A 143 29.89 -39.74 -48.50
N GLU A 144 28.74 -39.63 -47.84
CA GLU A 144 27.80 -40.73 -47.63
C GLU A 144 27.24 -41.25 -48.96
N GLN A 145 26.85 -40.35 -49.88
CA GLN A 145 26.37 -40.74 -51.20
C GLN A 145 27.45 -41.48 -52.00
N TYR A 146 28.70 -41.00 -52.01
CA TYR A 146 29.81 -41.71 -52.65
C TYR A 146 30.05 -43.08 -52.04
N PHE A 147 29.95 -43.21 -50.71
CA PHE A 147 30.12 -44.48 -50.03
C PHE A 147 29.02 -45.49 -50.43
N GLN A 148 27.75 -45.07 -50.48
CA GLN A 148 26.66 -45.96 -50.90
C GLN A 148 26.80 -46.38 -52.37
N SER A 149 27.08 -45.45 -53.28
CA SER A 149 27.30 -45.75 -54.70
C SER A 149 28.48 -46.72 -54.90
N GLY A 150 29.57 -46.55 -54.17
CA GLY A 150 30.70 -47.49 -54.20
C GLY A 150 30.32 -48.89 -53.69
N LYS A 151 29.48 -48.96 -52.66
CA LYS A 151 28.98 -50.22 -52.12
C LYS A 151 28.08 -50.95 -53.12
N GLU A 152 27.21 -50.22 -53.82
CA GLU A 152 26.34 -50.77 -54.89
C GLU A 152 27.14 -51.27 -56.09
N LEU A 153 28.13 -50.51 -56.56
CA LEU A 153 29.00 -50.90 -57.67
C LEU A 153 29.82 -52.15 -57.34
N SER A 154 30.39 -52.24 -56.13
CA SER A 154 31.15 -53.43 -55.71
C SER A 154 30.27 -54.69 -55.61
N ALA A 155 29.01 -54.53 -55.19
CA ALA A 155 28.04 -55.61 -55.19
C ALA A 155 27.64 -56.04 -56.62
N ALA A 156 27.51 -55.10 -57.57
CA ALA A 156 27.19 -55.40 -58.96
C ALA A 156 28.38 -56.03 -59.73
N GLU A 157 29.60 -55.59 -59.47
CA GLU A 157 30.81 -56.13 -60.11
C GLU A 157 31.11 -57.56 -59.64
N ALA A 158 30.76 -57.91 -58.40
CA ALA A 158 30.79 -59.28 -57.89
C ALA A 158 29.80 -60.23 -58.60
N VAL A 159 28.74 -59.72 -59.23
CA VAL A 159 27.76 -60.51 -60.00
C VAL A 159 28.22 -60.74 -61.44
N SER A 160 29.03 -59.83 -62.02
CA SER A 160 29.54 -59.94 -63.40
C SER A 160 30.67 -60.96 -63.58
N ARG A 161 31.41 -61.30 -62.52
CA ARG A 161 32.55 -62.24 -62.58
C ARG A 161 32.17 -63.71 -62.32
N ALA A 162 30.88 -64.00 -62.12
CA ALA A 162 30.38 -65.33 -61.75
C ALA A 162 29.76 -66.11 -62.93
N ASP A 163 29.67 -65.52 -64.13
CA ASP A 163 29.29 -66.18 -65.39
C ASP A 163 30.52 -66.42 -66.29
#